data_AF-A0A4Y7WLA9-F1
#
_entry.id   AF-A0A4Y7WLA9-F1
#
_cell.length_a   1.000
_cell.length_b   1.000
_cell.length_c   1.000
_cell.angle_alpha   90.00
_cell.angle_beta   90.00
_cell.angle_gamma   90.00
#
_symmetry.space_group_name_H-M   'P 1'
#
loop_
_entity.id
_entity.type
_entity.pdbx_description
1 polymer ?
#
loop_
_entity_poly.entity_id
_entity_poly.type
_entity_poly.pdbx_seq_one_letter_code
_entity_poly.pdbx_strand_id
1 'polypeptide(L)'
;MNEKNIIDPPLKVIVYNHSMEDGNMIKIGQLAKRMGVSKKTLYHYEDVGILKPSLIKDNGYRYYDEKAISQLQRILLLKSIGYTLEQIKSLFDSDSQATENQTWIHSLSEQVTLIEAEKERLSRLQYYLNATIHVIKLKGHLEPQEMLDVIEDLNRRTLVNGVIPAQFDEALAITEEQKGILDRLPVIGSDDPRLEDLLSSFNDVRTILHKDPRSNEVQQIAHSLYTQSLELFEGDEELMNFYWELLDPSSDNELVLGMNTEVTAYMDKMFHYYEKTRLKNKERKET
;
A
#
# COMPACT_ATOMS: atom_id res chain seq x y z
N MET A 1 -19.45 19.92 8.19
CA MET A 1 -18.79 18.74 8.76
C MET A 1 -17.96 18.08 7.68
N ASN A 2 -16.65 18.32 7.71
CA ASN A 2 -15.58 17.53 7.12
C ASN A 2 -14.30 18.33 7.39
N GLU A 3 -13.85 18.29 8.64
CA GLU A 3 -12.48 18.68 8.94
C GLU A 3 -11.59 17.62 8.31
N LYS A 4 -10.85 18.06 7.31
CA LYS A 4 -9.88 17.24 6.59
C LYS A 4 -8.93 16.62 7.60
N ASN A 5 -8.95 15.29 7.69
CA ASN A 5 -7.84 14.47 8.17
C ASN A 5 -6.62 14.66 7.26
N ILE A 6 -6.05 15.87 7.29
CA ILE A 6 -4.68 16.08 6.87
C ILE A 6 -3.88 15.69 8.10
N ILE A 7 -3.19 14.57 7.99
CA ILE A 7 -2.12 14.17 8.91
C ILE A 7 -1.17 15.37 8.97
N ASP A 8 -1.30 16.18 10.02
CA ASP A 8 -0.40 17.30 10.28
C ASP A 8 1.03 16.70 10.31
N PRO A 9 2.00 17.28 9.60
CA PRO A 9 3.35 16.72 9.51
C PRO A 9 3.92 16.47 10.91
N PRO A 10 4.88 15.54 11.09
CA PRO A 10 5.43 15.24 12.41
C PRO A 10 5.93 16.53 13.04
N LEU A 11 5.17 17.02 14.03
CA LEU A 11 5.59 18.20 14.78
C LEU A 11 6.92 17.84 15.43
N LYS A 12 7.91 18.74 15.31
CA LYS A 12 9.11 18.69 16.13
C LYS A 12 8.65 18.83 17.58
N VAL A 13 8.31 17.73 18.23
CA VAL A 13 7.97 17.71 19.65
C VAL A 13 9.25 18.03 20.40
N ILE A 14 9.45 19.31 20.71
CA ILE A 14 10.53 19.74 21.60
C ILE A 14 10.08 19.32 23.01
N VAL A 15 10.49 18.12 23.43
CA VAL A 15 10.39 17.69 24.83
C VAL A 15 11.30 18.61 25.63
N TYR A 16 10.70 19.54 26.39
CA TYR A 16 11.45 20.53 27.14
C TYR A 16 11.74 19.99 28.55
N ASN A 17 13.00 19.64 28.79
CA ASN A 17 13.52 19.13 30.07
C ASN A 17 14.34 20.21 30.80
N HIS A 18 13.76 21.36 31.14
CA HIS A 18 14.46 22.35 31.94
C HIS A 18 13.51 23.00 32.93
N SER A 19 13.81 22.82 34.21
CA SER A 19 13.18 23.49 35.33
C SER A 19 13.30 25.01 35.12
N MET A 20 12.17 25.70 35.03
CA MET A 20 12.15 27.14 35.21
C MET A 20 12.57 27.44 36.65
N GLU A 21 13.39 28.47 36.85
CA GLU A 21 13.60 29.02 38.19
C GLU A 21 12.24 29.40 38.79
N ASP A 22 11.98 28.94 40.02
CA ASP A 22 10.71 29.07 40.74
C ASP A 22 10.10 30.48 40.56
N GLY A 23 8.98 30.54 39.83
CA GLY A 23 8.16 31.75 39.68
C GLY A 23 8.17 32.46 38.32
N ASN A 24 8.93 32.00 37.32
CA ASN A 24 9.04 32.72 36.04
C ASN A 24 7.96 32.28 35.01
N MET A 25 6.81 32.95 35.02
CA MET A 25 5.74 32.69 34.04
C MET A 25 6.08 33.27 32.66
N ILE A 26 5.77 32.54 31.59
CA ILE A 26 6.06 32.98 30.22
C ILE A 26 4.84 33.55 29.51
N LYS A 27 5.05 34.62 28.72
CA LYS A 27 3.98 35.24 27.93
C LYS A 27 3.54 34.32 26.79
N ILE A 28 2.28 34.40 26.39
CA ILE A 28 1.72 33.61 25.27
C ILE A 28 2.58 33.65 24.00
N GLY A 29 3.19 34.79 23.67
CA GLY A 29 4.06 34.92 22.50
C GLY A 29 5.40 34.19 22.62
N GLN A 30 5.97 34.16 23.82
CA GLN A 30 7.18 33.39 24.10
C GLN A 30 6.85 31.90 24.10
N LEU A 31 5.72 31.51 24.70
CA LEU A 31 5.23 30.14 24.69
C LEU A 31 5.00 29.62 23.26
N ALA A 32 4.26 30.39 22.44
CA ALA A 32 4.01 30.08 21.03
C ALA A 32 5.31 29.83 20.26
N LYS A 33 6.26 30.79 20.34
CA LYS A 33 7.56 30.67 19.68
C LYS A 33 8.35 29.45 20.18
N ARG A 34 8.32 29.18 21.48
CA ARG A 34 9.07 28.09 22.11
C ARG A 34 8.53 26.72 21.74
N MET A 35 7.21 26.58 21.65
CA MET A 35 6.53 25.33 21.36
C MET A 35 6.29 25.11 19.86
N GLY A 36 6.74 26.04 19.02
CA GLY A 36 6.60 25.95 17.56
C GLY A 36 5.16 26.08 17.07
N VAL A 37 4.27 26.70 17.86
CA VAL A 37 2.85 26.88 17.51
C VAL A 37 2.50 28.35 17.36
N SER A 38 1.38 28.64 16.68
CA SER A 38 0.90 30.00 16.57
C SER A 38 0.23 30.47 17.87
N LYS A 39 0.24 31.78 18.14
CA LYS A 39 -0.58 32.35 19.23
C LYS A 39 -2.07 32.02 19.06
N LYS A 40 -2.55 31.99 17.80
CA LYS A 40 -3.93 31.62 17.45
C LYS A 40 -4.27 30.21 17.90
N THR A 41 -3.33 29.27 17.77
CA THR A 41 -3.48 27.89 18.26
C THR A 41 -3.63 27.84 19.77
N LEU A 42 -2.82 28.60 20.51
CA LEU A 42 -2.93 28.66 21.97
C LEU A 42 -4.26 29.27 22.44
N TYR A 43 -4.72 30.34 21.77
CA TYR A 43 -6.06 30.89 22.03
C TYR A 43 -7.16 29.88 21.74
N HIS A 44 -7.04 29.14 20.63
CA HIS A 44 -8.02 28.12 20.30
C HIS A 44 -8.08 27.00 21.37
N TYR A 45 -6.94 26.58 21.92
CA TYR A 45 -6.91 25.60 23.01
C TYR A 45 -7.51 26.14 24.31
N GLU A 46 -7.38 27.45 24.55
CA GLU A 46 -8.07 28.15 25.63
C GLU A 46 -9.58 28.21 25.41
N ASP A 47 -10.03 28.54 24.20
CA ASP A 47 -11.45 28.60 23.84
C ASP A 47 -12.14 27.24 23.98
N VAL A 48 -11.46 26.15 23.60
CA VAL A 48 -11.96 24.77 23.76
C VAL A 48 -11.91 24.31 25.23
N GLY A 49 -11.09 24.98 26.05
CA GLY A 49 -10.97 24.77 27.49
C GLY A 49 -9.92 23.74 27.93
N ILE A 50 -9.07 23.27 27.00
CA ILE A 50 -8.03 22.26 27.27
C ILE A 50 -6.70 22.86 27.73
N LEU A 51 -6.49 24.17 27.56
CA LEU A 51 -5.32 24.89 28.05
C LEU A 51 -5.77 26.20 28.69
N LYS A 52 -5.41 26.48 29.94
CA LYS A 52 -5.77 27.74 30.59
C LYS A 52 -4.53 28.57 30.92
N PRO A 53 -4.56 29.90 30.75
CA PRO A 53 -3.50 30.76 31.25
C PRO A 53 -3.47 30.70 32.77
N SER A 54 -2.28 30.56 33.34
CA SER A 54 -2.08 30.51 34.78
C SER A 54 -2.26 31.89 35.43
N LEU A 55 -2.07 32.98 34.68
CA LEU A 55 -2.39 34.35 35.09
C LEU A 55 -2.79 35.22 33.89
N ILE A 56 -3.81 36.05 34.09
CA ILE A 56 -4.19 37.15 33.19
C ILE A 56 -3.96 38.46 33.96
N LYS A 57 -3.07 39.33 33.46
CA LYS A 57 -2.82 40.66 34.06
C LYS A 57 -3.86 41.68 33.62
N ASP A 58 -3.97 42.80 34.35
CA ASP A 58 -4.92 43.90 34.09
C ASP A 58 -4.83 44.49 32.68
N ASN A 59 -3.66 44.39 32.05
CA ASN A 59 -3.41 44.82 30.67
C ASN A 59 -3.81 43.76 29.61
N GLY A 60 -4.49 42.68 30.01
CA GLY A 60 -4.95 41.59 29.14
C GLY A 60 -3.88 40.59 28.73
N TYR A 61 -2.65 40.70 29.23
CA TYR A 61 -1.57 39.77 28.89
C TYR A 61 -1.70 38.46 29.66
N ARG A 62 -1.58 37.34 28.93
CA ARG A 62 -1.63 35.96 29.43
C ARG A 62 -0.24 35.42 29.73
N TYR A 63 -0.15 34.73 30.85
CA TYR A 63 1.06 34.11 31.39
C TYR A 63 0.80 32.65 31.73
N TYR A 64 1.77 31.79 31.44
CA TYR A 64 1.71 30.34 31.64
C TYR A 64 2.87 29.89 32.53
N ASP A 65 2.55 29.10 33.54
CA ASP A 65 3.51 28.45 34.43
C ASP A 65 3.94 27.06 33.89
N GLU A 66 4.80 26.37 34.63
CA GLU A 66 5.28 25.04 34.24
C GLU A 66 4.16 24.00 34.06
N LYS A 67 3.11 24.07 34.89
CA LYS A 67 1.97 23.15 34.80
C LYS A 67 1.22 23.34 33.49
N ALA A 68 0.95 24.59 33.10
CA ALA A 68 0.31 24.87 31.83
C ALA A 68 1.21 24.54 30.62
N ILE A 69 2.53 24.70 30.76
CA ILE A 69 3.49 24.24 29.73
C ILE A 69 3.45 22.72 29.59
N SER A 70 3.45 21.97 30.69
CA SER A 70 3.35 20.51 30.69
C SER A 70 2.03 20.04 30.10
N GLN A 71 0.91 20.70 30.42
CA GLN A 71 -0.38 20.43 29.81
C GLN A 71 -0.35 20.67 28.30
N LEU A 72 0.25 21.79 27.85
CA LEU A 72 0.43 22.04 26.42
C LEU A 72 1.28 20.97 25.74
N GLN A 73 2.35 20.47 26.37
CA GLN A 73 3.14 19.35 25.83
C GLN A 73 2.27 18.10 25.64
N ARG A 74 1.43 17.74 26.62
CA ARG A 74 0.49 16.62 26.51
C ARG A 74 -0.50 16.82 25.36
N ILE A 75 -1.06 18.02 25.20
CA ILE A 75 -1.97 18.36 24.09
C ILE A 75 -1.28 18.18 22.74
N LEU A 76 -0.07 18.73 22.59
CA LEU A 76 0.66 18.66 21.33
C LEU A 76 1.07 17.22 20.98
N LEU A 77 1.48 16.42 21.97
CA LEU A 77 1.73 15.00 21.79
C LEU A 77 0.48 14.28 21.29
N LEU A 78 -0.67 14.45 21.96
CA LEU A 78 -1.94 13.84 21.57
C LEU A 78 -2.40 14.28 20.17
N LYS A 79 -2.29 15.58 19.86
CA LYS A 79 -2.57 16.09 18.50
C LYS A 79 -1.67 15.44 17.46
N SER A 80 -0.39 15.23 17.77
CA SER A 80 0.57 14.64 16.82
C SER A 80 0.29 13.17 16.50
N ILE A 81 -0.39 12.44 17.39
CA ILE A 81 -0.78 11.03 17.18
C ILE A 81 -2.22 10.88 16.67
N GLY A 82 -2.88 11.99 16.30
CA GLY A 82 -4.16 11.98 15.58
C GLY A 82 -5.40 12.30 16.40
N TYR A 83 -5.28 12.71 17.66
CA TYR A 83 -6.45 13.03 18.49
C TYR A 83 -7.13 14.33 18.05
N THR A 84 -8.45 14.39 18.18
CA THR A 84 -9.23 15.63 18.09
C THR A 84 -9.19 16.37 19.42
N LEU A 85 -9.42 17.70 19.41
CA LEU A 85 -9.41 18.48 20.65
C LEU A 85 -10.51 18.04 21.64
N GLU A 86 -11.61 17.51 21.12
CA GLU A 86 -12.71 16.94 21.91
C GLU A 86 -12.27 15.67 22.65
N GLN A 87 -11.57 14.75 21.97
CA GLN A 87 -11.01 13.56 22.62
C GLN A 87 -9.97 13.92 23.69
N ILE A 88 -9.10 14.90 23.41
CA ILE A 88 -8.11 15.40 24.36
C ILE A 88 -8.80 15.96 25.62
N LYS A 89 -9.88 16.71 25.44
CA LYS A 89 -10.66 17.27 26.55
C LYS A 89 -11.25 16.16 27.42
N SER A 90 -11.91 15.17 26.81
CA SER A 90 -12.49 14.03 27.52
C SER A 90 -11.45 13.24 28.31
N LEU A 91 -10.21 13.11 27.80
CA LEU A 91 -9.10 12.47 28.51
C LEU A 91 -8.63 13.27 29.73
N PHE A 92 -8.67 14.60 29.69
CA PHE A 92 -8.27 15.44 30.82
C PHE A 92 -9.37 15.60 31.87
N ASP A 93 -10.63 15.43 31.49
CA ASP A 93 -11.78 15.53 32.41
C ASP A 93 -12.01 14.21 33.21
N SER A 94 -11.30 13.11 32.90
CA SER A 94 -11.42 11.84 33.63
C SER A 94 -10.58 11.85 34.93
N ASP A 95 -11.21 12.24 36.04
CA ASP A 95 -10.59 12.74 37.28
C ASP A 95 -10.13 11.68 38.31
N SER A 96 -9.76 10.45 37.90
CA SER A 96 -9.24 9.42 38.84
C SER A 96 -7.87 8.86 38.45
N GLN A 97 -6.86 9.11 39.28
CA GLN A 97 -5.45 8.72 39.04
C GLN A 97 -5.23 7.20 38.86
N ALA A 98 -6.06 6.35 39.47
CA ALA A 98 -5.99 4.89 39.29
C ALA A 98 -6.59 4.43 37.95
N THR A 99 -7.53 5.20 37.38
CA THR A 99 -8.12 4.95 36.06
C THR A 99 -7.43 5.75 34.96
N GLU A 100 -6.65 6.79 35.27
CA GLU A 100 -6.01 7.66 34.28
C GLU A 100 -5.20 6.80 33.31
N ASN A 101 -4.21 6.03 33.79
CA ASN A 101 -3.40 5.18 32.93
C ASN A 101 -4.22 4.16 32.12
N GLN A 102 -5.31 3.62 32.69
CA GLN A 102 -6.17 2.66 31.99
C GLN A 102 -7.00 3.34 30.88
N THR A 103 -7.54 4.53 31.13
CA THR A 103 -8.23 5.36 30.13
C THR A 103 -7.28 5.77 29.01
N TRP A 104 -6.04 6.12 29.34
CA TRP A 104 -5.00 6.42 28.36
C TRP A 104 -4.63 5.20 27.52
N ILE A 105 -4.38 4.04 28.15
CA ILE A 105 -4.07 2.79 27.43
C ILE A 105 -5.23 2.43 26.50
N HIS A 106 -6.46 2.47 26.99
CA HIS A 106 -7.64 2.14 26.19
C HIS A 106 -7.76 3.07 24.97
N SER A 107 -7.68 4.38 25.19
CA SER A 107 -7.79 5.34 24.10
C SER A 107 -6.64 5.22 23.08
N LEU A 108 -5.41 5.00 23.54
CA LEU A 108 -4.26 4.78 22.65
C LEU A 108 -4.42 3.48 21.85
N SER A 109 -4.94 2.42 22.47
CA SER A 109 -5.28 1.17 21.78
C SER A 109 -6.34 1.40 20.69
N GLU A 110 -7.40 2.15 20.97
CA GLU A 110 -8.40 2.53 19.94
C GLU A 110 -7.76 3.30 18.79
N GLN A 111 -6.86 4.25 19.08
CA GLN A 111 -6.14 5.01 18.07
C GLN A 111 -5.25 4.11 17.20
N VAL A 112 -4.56 3.13 17.80
CA VAL A 112 -3.79 2.12 17.07
C VAL A 112 -4.70 1.31 16.14
N THR A 113 -5.86 0.88 16.62
CA THR A 113 -6.84 0.16 15.79
C THR A 113 -7.32 0.98 14.60
N LEU A 114 -7.60 2.27 14.80
CA LEU A 114 -7.98 3.18 13.71
C LEU A 114 -6.86 3.35 12.69
N ILE A 115 -5.61 3.49 13.14
CA ILE A 115 -4.45 3.60 12.24
C ILE A 115 -4.25 2.32 11.45
N GLU A 116 -4.37 1.14 12.06
CA GLU A 116 -4.25 -0.12 11.33
C GLU A 116 -5.36 -0.29 10.29
N ALA A 117 -6.61 0.08 10.61
CA ALA A 117 -7.69 0.09 9.64
C ALA A 117 -7.42 1.06 8.46
N GLU A 118 -6.88 2.25 8.75
CA GLU A 118 -6.52 3.21 7.70
C GLU A 118 -5.33 2.73 6.86
N LYS A 119 -4.33 2.09 7.46
CA LYS A 119 -3.23 1.44 6.74
C LYS A 119 -3.75 0.35 5.82
N GLU A 120 -4.65 -0.51 6.29
CA GLU A 120 -5.27 -1.54 5.45
C GLU A 120 -6.02 -0.89 4.27
N ARG A 121 -6.82 0.14 4.53
CA ARG A 121 -7.55 0.89 3.49
C ARG A 121 -6.61 1.51 2.46
N LEU A 122 -5.50 2.12 2.90
CA LEU A 122 -4.49 2.72 2.01
C LEU A 122 -3.73 1.66 1.21
N SER A 123 -3.34 0.54 1.83
CA SER A 123 -2.71 -0.58 1.14
C SER A 123 -3.62 -1.17 0.08
N ARG A 124 -4.92 -1.30 0.38
CA ARG A 124 -5.94 -1.68 -0.60
C ARG A 124 -5.94 -0.71 -1.77
N LEU A 125 -6.08 0.59 -1.53
CA LEU A 125 -6.03 1.64 -2.56
C LEU A 125 -4.76 1.59 -3.42
N GLN A 126 -3.61 1.38 -2.80
CA GLN A 126 -2.35 1.23 -3.52
C GLN A 126 -2.39 0.01 -4.44
N TYR A 127 -2.81 -1.15 -3.93
CA TYR A 127 -2.97 -2.36 -4.71
C TYR A 127 -3.91 -2.15 -5.91
N TYR A 128 -5.07 -1.51 -5.71
CA TYR A 128 -6.01 -1.19 -6.81
C TYR A 128 -5.33 -0.39 -7.93
N LEU A 129 -4.56 0.64 -7.57
CA LEU A 129 -3.87 1.48 -8.53
C LEU A 129 -2.79 0.69 -9.28
N ASN A 130 -1.98 -0.07 -8.56
CA ASN A 130 -0.94 -0.92 -9.17
C ASN A 130 -1.54 -1.97 -10.09
N ALA A 131 -2.60 -2.65 -9.65
CA ALA A 131 -3.31 -3.65 -10.45
C ALA A 131 -3.85 -3.04 -11.75
N THR A 132 -4.48 -1.86 -11.65
CA THR A 132 -4.97 -1.12 -12.82
C THR A 132 -3.84 -0.76 -13.78
N ILE A 133 -2.70 -0.27 -13.27
CA ILE A 133 -1.51 0.01 -14.09
C ILE A 133 -1.04 -1.26 -14.81
N HIS A 134 -0.98 -2.39 -14.12
CA HIS A 134 -0.53 -3.65 -14.72
C HIS A 134 -1.50 -4.15 -15.78
N VAL A 135 -2.80 -4.03 -15.57
CA VAL A 135 -3.83 -4.37 -16.56
C VAL A 135 -3.70 -3.49 -17.81
N ILE A 136 -3.48 -2.19 -17.64
CA ILE A 136 -3.22 -1.27 -18.77
C ILE A 136 -1.96 -1.69 -19.52
N LYS A 137 -0.88 -2.04 -18.82
CA LYS A 137 0.36 -2.51 -19.45
C LYS A 137 0.16 -3.81 -20.22
N LEU A 138 -0.66 -4.73 -19.69
CA LEU A 138 -0.94 -6.03 -20.28
C LEU A 138 -1.85 -5.94 -21.51
N LYS A 139 -2.98 -5.23 -21.42
CA LYS A 139 -3.97 -5.14 -22.50
C LYS A 139 -3.72 -3.99 -23.48
N GLY A 140 -3.04 -2.94 -23.02
CA GLY A 140 -2.79 -1.71 -23.78
C GLY A 140 -3.94 -0.70 -23.77
N HIS A 141 -5.10 -1.05 -23.22
CA HIS A 141 -6.25 -0.17 -22.95
C HIS A 141 -6.94 -0.59 -21.65
N LEU A 142 -7.92 0.20 -21.21
CA LEU A 142 -8.69 -0.06 -20.00
C LEU A 142 -10.17 0.18 -20.28
N GLU A 143 -11.00 -0.85 -20.15
CA GLU A 143 -12.44 -0.68 -20.21
C GLU A 143 -13.00 -0.32 -18.83
N PRO A 144 -13.96 0.62 -18.73
CA PRO A 144 -14.54 1.01 -17.45
C PRO A 144 -15.18 -0.14 -16.66
N GLN A 145 -15.74 -1.14 -17.37
CA GLN A 145 -16.35 -2.31 -16.72
C GLN A 145 -15.28 -3.19 -16.07
N GLU A 146 -14.14 -3.38 -16.72
CA GLU A 146 -13.03 -4.16 -16.17
C GLU A 146 -12.47 -3.52 -14.89
N MET A 147 -12.44 -2.18 -14.80
CA MET A 147 -12.10 -1.49 -13.56
C MET A 147 -13.08 -1.80 -12.43
N LEU A 148 -14.37 -1.87 -12.73
CA LEU A 148 -15.39 -2.16 -11.72
C LEU A 148 -15.30 -3.61 -11.25
N ASP A 149 -15.05 -4.54 -12.16
CA ASP A 149 -14.89 -5.97 -11.86
C ASP A 149 -13.65 -6.20 -10.98
N VAL A 150 -12.54 -5.53 -11.30
CA VAL A 150 -11.35 -5.48 -10.45
C VAL A 150 -11.71 -4.89 -9.09
N ILE A 151 -12.43 -3.77 -9.03
CA ILE A 151 -12.80 -3.17 -7.74
C ILE A 151 -13.65 -4.13 -6.89
N GLU A 152 -14.59 -4.83 -7.51
CA GLU A 152 -15.51 -5.74 -6.83
C GLU A 152 -14.82 -7.00 -6.30
N ASP A 153 -13.96 -7.65 -7.10
CA ASP A 153 -13.22 -8.85 -6.69
C ASP A 153 -12.30 -8.57 -5.50
N LEU A 154 -11.65 -7.41 -5.51
CA LEU A 154 -10.72 -6.98 -4.46
C LEU A 154 -11.39 -6.58 -3.15
N ASN A 155 -12.68 -6.20 -3.19
CA ASN A 155 -13.48 -5.99 -1.98
C ASN A 155 -13.89 -7.32 -1.33
N ARG A 156 -13.91 -8.42 -2.08
CA ARG A 156 -14.27 -9.76 -1.59
C ARG A 156 -13.07 -10.50 -0.98
N ARG A 157 -11.85 -10.19 -1.43
CA ARG A 157 -10.61 -10.90 -1.04
C ARG A 157 -9.85 -10.20 0.09
N THR A 158 -9.13 -11.02 0.88
CA THR A 158 -8.26 -10.54 1.96
C THR A 158 -6.88 -10.19 1.43
N LEU A 159 -6.37 -9.01 1.83
CA LEU A 159 -4.98 -8.66 1.55
C LEU A 159 -4.08 -9.39 2.55
N VAL A 160 -3.05 -10.04 2.03
CA VAL A 160 -1.96 -10.63 2.80
C VAL A 160 -0.69 -9.88 2.40
N ASN A 161 -0.05 -9.20 3.36
CA ASN A 161 1.17 -8.41 3.10
C ASN A 161 1.03 -7.35 1.99
N GLY A 162 -0.15 -6.73 1.86
CA GLY A 162 -0.40 -5.67 0.88
C GLY A 162 -0.75 -6.16 -0.52
N VAL A 163 -0.82 -7.47 -0.75
CA VAL A 163 -1.21 -8.08 -2.02
C VAL A 163 -2.35 -9.08 -1.80
N ILE A 164 -3.09 -9.38 -2.87
CA ILE A 164 -4.05 -10.48 -2.85
C ILE A 164 -3.36 -11.68 -3.45
N PRO A 165 -3.20 -12.78 -2.70
CA PRO A 165 -2.55 -13.98 -3.22
C PRO A 165 -3.38 -14.58 -4.35
N ALA A 166 -2.68 -15.20 -5.31
CA ALA A 166 -3.34 -16.06 -6.28
C ALA A 166 -4.02 -17.22 -5.53
N GLN A 167 -5.26 -17.54 -5.91
CA GLN A 167 -5.98 -18.70 -5.38
C GLN A 167 -6.01 -19.75 -6.46
N PHE A 168 -5.57 -20.95 -6.11
CA PHE A 168 -5.57 -22.13 -6.97
C PHE A 168 -6.56 -23.13 -6.37
N ASP A 169 -7.46 -23.68 -7.19
CA ASP A 169 -8.40 -24.71 -6.75
C ASP A 169 -7.63 -25.91 -6.16
N GLU A 170 -8.02 -26.39 -4.98
CA GLU A 170 -7.43 -27.58 -4.36
C GLU A 170 -7.60 -28.85 -5.20
N ALA A 171 -8.53 -28.83 -6.17
CA ALA A 171 -8.70 -29.88 -7.16
C ALA A 171 -7.59 -29.93 -8.24
N LEU A 172 -6.71 -28.94 -8.32
CA LEU A 172 -5.57 -28.95 -9.23
C LEU A 172 -4.59 -30.04 -8.77
N ALA A 173 -4.26 -30.96 -9.68
CA ALA A 173 -3.35 -32.09 -9.43
C ALA A 173 -1.88 -31.63 -9.42
N ILE A 174 -1.54 -30.67 -8.54
CA ILE A 174 -0.19 -30.14 -8.35
C ILE A 174 0.44 -30.70 -7.08
N THR A 175 1.77 -30.88 -7.11
CA THR A 175 2.53 -31.29 -5.92
C THR A 175 2.69 -30.14 -4.93
N GLU A 176 3.03 -30.45 -3.67
CA GLU A 176 3.35 -29.43 -2.66
C GLU A 176 4.54 -28.53 -3.08
N GLU A 177 5.50 -29.09 -3.82
CA GLU A 177 6.63 -28.34 -4.38
C GLU A 177 6.16 -27.34 -5.45
N GLN A 178 5.30 -27.78 -6.37
CA GLN A 178 4.71 -26.93 -7.40
C GLN A 178 3.82 -25.85 -6.80
N LYS A 179 3.05 -26.17 -5.76
CA LYS A 179 2.26 -25.17 -5.01
C LYS A 179 3.16 -24.08 -4.41
N GLY A 180 4.30 -24.48 -3.82
CA GLY A 180 5.30 -23.53 -3.31
C GLY A 180 5.92 -22.65 -4.39
N ILE A 181 6.04 -23.12 -5.63
CA ILE A 181 6.46 -22.31 -6.80
C ILE A 181 5.35 -21.30 -7.15
N LEU A 182 4.10 -21.76 -7.25
CA LEU A 182 2.95 -20.91 -7.56
C LEU A 182 2.72 -19.79 -6.53
N ASP A 183 2.88 -20.09 -5.25
CA ASP A 183 2.75 -19.10 -4.16
C ASP A 183 3.82 -17.99 -4.22
N ARG A 184 4.95 -18.24 -4.92
CA ARG A 184 6.06 -17.29 -5.10
C ARG A 184 6.00 -16.55 -6.43
N LEU A 185 5.00 -16.82 -7.27
CA LEU A 185 4.84 -16.11 -8.53
C LEU A 185 4.51 -14.62 -8.30
N PRO A 186 4.95 -13.74 -9.21
CA PRO A 186 4.57 -12.34 -9.17
C PRO A 186 3.06 -12.20 -9.36
N VAL A 187 2.41 -11.42 -8.48
CA VAL A 187 0.96 -11.18 -8.55
C VAL A 187 0.66 -9.77 -9.06
N ILE A 188 -0.39 -9.63 -9.87
CA ILE A 188 -0.91 -8.31 -10.27
C ILE A 188 -1.14 -7.44 -9.02
N GLY A 189 -0.80 -6.14 -9.11
CA GLY A 189 -0.89 -5.20 -7.99
C GLY A 189 0.26 -5.23 -6.98
N SER A 190 1.14 -6.23 -7.04
CA SER A 190 2.37 -6.29 -6.23
C SER A 190 3.48 -5.39 -6.77
N ASP A 191 4.42 -4.98 -5.92
CA ASP A 191 5.62 -4.22 -6.33
C ASP A 191 6.78 -5.13 -6.78
N ASP A 192 6.48 -6.35 -7.26
CA ASP A 192 7.49 -7.33 -7.66
C ASP A 192 8.18 -6.91 -8.97
N PRO A 193 9.52 -6.71 -8.98
CA PRO A 193 10.26 -6.35 -10.19
C PRO A 193 10.11 -7.36 -11.33
N ARG A 194 9.94 -8.65 -11.01
CA ARG A 194 9.77 -9.72 -12.00
C ARG A 194 8.49 -9.54 -12.81
N LEU A 195 7.46 -8.94 -12.21
CA LEU A 195 6.23 -8.61 -12.91
C LEU A 195 6.45 -7.51 -13.94
N GLU A 196 7.24 -6.50 -13.59
CA GLU A 196 7.55 -5.39 -14.51
C GLU A 196 8.33 -5.88 -15.73
N ASP A 197 9.30 -6.79 -15.53
CA ASP A 197 10.03 -7.43 -16.63
C ASP A 197 9.08 -8.22 -17.54
N LEU A 198 8.16 -8.99 -16.96
CA LEU A 198 7.15 -9.74 -17.70
C LEU A 198 6.23 -8.80 -18.51
N LEU A 199 5.72 -7.74 -17.88
CA LEU A 199 4.85 -6.75 -18.52
C LEU A 199 5.57 -6.02 -19.67
N SER A 200 6.87 -5.75 -19.54
CA SER A 200 7.68 -5.20 -20.64
C SER A 200 7.71 -6.16 -21.83
N SER A 201 7.97 -7.44 -21.60
CA SER A 201 7.98 -8.46 -22.65
C SER A 201 6.61 -8.61 -23.34
N PHE A 202 5.50 -8.51 -22.59
CA PHE A 202 4.15 -8.47 -23.19
C PHE A 202 3.94 -7.25 -24.07
N ASN A 203 4.42 -6.08 -23.65
CA ASN A 203 4.34 -4.88 -24.48
C ASN A 203 5.19 -5.03 -25.76
N ASP A 204 6.37 -5.65 -25.69
CA ASP A 204 7.21 -5.94 -26.86
C ASP A 204 6.48 -6.86 -27.84
N VAL A 205 5.83 -7.93 -27.35
CA VAL A 205 4.98 -8.82 -28.16
C VAL A 205 3.88 -8.02 -28.87
N ARG A 206 3.25 -7.07 -28.19
CA ARG A 206 2.21 -6.21 -28.77
C ARG A 206 2.74 -5.36 -29.92
N THR A 207 3.99 -4.89 -29.85
CA THR A 207 4.59 -4.11 -30.95
C THR A 207 4.86 -4.95 -32.19
N ILE A 208 5.07 -6.26 -32.05
CA ILE A 208 5.44 -7.18 -33.14
C ILE A 208 4.25 -8.01 -33.67
N LEU A 209 3.02 -7.79 -33.21
CA LEU A 209 1.82 -8.55 -33.64
C LEU A 209 1.64 -8.64 -35.16
N HIS A 210 2.09 -7.62 -35.89
CA HIS A 210 1.98 -7.53 -37.34
C HIS A 210 3.11 -8.26 -38.11
N LYS A 211 4.12 -8.78 -37.41
CA LYS A 211 5.28 -9.46 -37.99
C LYS A 211 5.01 -10.95 -38.14
N ASP A 212 5.79 -11.62 -38.99
CA ASP A 212 5.73 -13.08 -39.14
C ASP A 212 6.24 -13.75 -37.85
N PRO A 213 5.45 -14.63 -37.21
CA PRO A 213 5.86 -15.39 -36.02
C PRO A 213 7.18 -16.16 -36.18
N ARG A 214 7.58 -16.48 -37.42
CA ARG A 214 8.83 -17.22 -37.73
C ARG A 214 10.04 -16.33 -37.92
N SER A 215 9.86 -15.01 -37.95
CA SER A 215 10.96 -14.07 -38.15
C SER A 215 11.98 -14.16 -37.01
N ASN A 216 13.25 -13.89 -37.30
CA ASN A 216 14.33 -13.98 -36.31
C ASN A 216 14.07 -13.06 -35.09
N GLU A 217 13.57 -11.85 -35.35
CA GLU A 217 13.21 -10.89 -34.30
C GLU A 217 12.12 -11.44 -33.37
N VAL A 218 11.05 -12.02 -33.91
CA VAL A 218 9.97 -12.62 -33.10
C VAL A 218 10.48 -13.84 -32.33
N GLN A 219 11.35 -14.66 -32.93
CA GLN A 219 11.92 -15.83 -32.26
C GLN A 219 12.93 -15.47 -31.16
N GLN A 220 13.60 -14.31 -31.25
CA GLN A 220 14.43 -13.78 -30.16
C GLN A 220 13.59 -13.33 -28.97
N ILE A 221 12.47 -12.64 -29.22
CA ILE A 221 11.51 -12.25 -28.17
C ILE A 221 10.88 -13.49 -27.55
N ALA A 222 10.50 -14.48 -28.36
CA ALA A 222 9.99 -15.77 -27.89
C ALA A 222 10.99 -16.47 -26.95
N HIS A 223 12.27 -16.50 -27.31
CA HIS A 223 13.32 -17.05 -26.47
C HIS A 223 13.45 -16.31 -25.14
N SER A 224 13.52 -14.98 -25.17
CA SER A 224 13.65 -14.15 -23.97
C SER A 224 12.47 -14.36 -23.02
N LEU A 225 11.24 -14.29 -23.56
CA LEU A 225 10.04 -14.49 -22.77
C LEU A 225 9.96 -15.92 -22.21
N TYR A 226 10.28 -16.94 -23.00
CA TYR A 226 10.34 -18.33 -22.53
C TYR A 226 11.32 -18.51 -21.38
N THR A 227 12.54 -17.98 -21.51
CA THR A 227 13.57 -18.10 -20.47
C THR A 227 13.15 -17.36 -19.20
N GLN A 228 12.63 -16.14 -19.31
CA GLN A 228 12.11 -15.37 -18.18
C GLN A 228 10.96 -16.11 -17.49
N SER A 229 9.99 -16.63 -18.24
CA SER A 229 8.89 -17.42 -17.70
C SER A 229 9.42 -18.67 -17.00
N LEU A 230 10.31 -19.43 -17.62
CA LEU A 230 10.86 -20.65 -17.03
C LEU A 230 11.63 -20.38 -15.73
N GLU A 231 12.33 -19.26 -15.63
CA GLU A 231 12.99 -18.81 -14.39
C GLU A 231 11.98 -18.54 -13.26
N LEU A 232 10.79 -18.01 -13.57
CA LEU A 232 9.72 -17.83 -12.57
C LEU A 232 9.18 -19.15 -12.04
N PHE A 233 9.17 -20.18 -12.88
CA PHE A 233 8.74 -21.54 -12.51
C PHE A 233 9.90 -22.42 -12.02
N GLU A 234 11.05 -21.84 -11.68
CA GLU A 234 12.24 -22.55 -11.17
C GLU A 234 12.71 -23.72 -12.07
N GLY A 235 12.42 -23.64 -13.38
CA GLY A 235 12.76 -24.70 -14.33
C GLY A 235 11.69 -25.77 -14.56
N ASP A 236 10.53 -25.68 -13.88
CA ASP A 236 9.41 -26.60 -14.09
C ASP A 236 8.62 -26.21 -15.35
N GLU A 237 9.00 -26.82 -16.49
CA GLU A 237 8.33 -26.62 -17.78
C GLU A 237 6.88 -27.15 -17.77
N GLU A 238 6.59 -28.21 -17.01
CA GLU A 238 5.25 -28.80 -16.94
C GLU A 238 4.29 -27.85 -16.21
N LEU A 239 4.71 -27.32 -15.07
CA LEU A 239 3.94 -26.34 -14.29
C LEU A 239 3.74 -25.04 -15.06
N MET A 240 4.77 -24.55 -15.75
CA MET A 240 4.68 -23.34 -16.59
C MET A 240 3.63 -23.50 -17.69
N ASN A 241 3.65 -24.61 -18.42
CA ASN A 241 2.70 -24.87 -19.50
C ASN A 241 1.28 -25.04 -18.95
N PHE A 242 1.13 -25.76 -17.83
CA PHE A 242 -0.14 -25.89 -17.14
C PHE A 242 -0.72 -24.54 -16.70
N TYR A 243 0.12 -23.66 -16.15
CA TYR A 243 -0.28 -22.31 -15.75
C TYR A 243 -0.66 -21.45 -16.96
N TRP A 244 0.03 -21.58 -18.10
CA TRP A 244 -0.34 -20.91 -19.34
C TRP A 244 -1.73 -21.33 -19.84
N GLU A 245 -2.04 -22.64 -19.80
CA GLU A 245 -3.37 -23.15 -20.17
C GLU A 245 -4.49 -22.61 -19.26
N LEU A 246 -4.19 -22.41 -17.97
CA LEU A 246 -5.14 -21.82 -17.02
C LEU A 246 -5.44 -20.35 -17.30
N LEU A 247 -4.48 -19.63 -17.91
CA LEU A 247 -4.57 -18.21 -18.26
C LEU A 247 -5.19 -17.95 -19.63
N ASP A 248 -5.47 -18.98 -20.42
CA ASP A 248 -6.08 -18.81 -21.74
C ASP A 248 -7.47 -18.17 -21.57
N PRO A 249 -7.76 -17.02 -22.22
CA PRO A 249 -9.08 -16.39 -22.21
C PRO A 249 -10.20 -17.26 -22.78
N SER A 250 -9.88 -18.41 -23.40
CA SER A 250 -10.86 -19.44 -23.78
C SER A 250 -11.31 -20.33 -22.61
N SER A 251 -10.62 -20.26 -21.46
CA SER A 251 -10.96 -20.95 -20.21
C SER A 251 -11.93 -20.12 -19.38
N ASP A 252 -12.91 -20.78 -18.76
CA ASP A 252 -14.01 -20.17 -17.96
C ASP A 252 -13.52 -19.67 -16.57
N ASN A 253 -12.22 -19.33 -16.44
CA ASN A 253 -11.56 -19.11 -15.16
C ASN A 253 -11.60 -17.64 -14.72
N GLU A 254 -12.17 -17.42 -13.55
CA GLU A 254 -12.31 -16.12 -12.85
C GLU A 254 -10.98 -15.44 -12.51
N LEU A 255 -9.83 -16.13 -12.66
CA LEU A 255 -8.49 -15.61 -12.33
C LEU A 255 -7.90 -14.70 -13.40
N VAL A 256 -8.42 -14.70 -14.63
CA VAL A 256 -7.76 -14.01 -15.73
C VAL A 256 -8.32 -12.59 -15.88
N LEU A 257 -7.53 -11.60 -15.45
CA LEU A 257 -7.61 -10.27 -16.04
C LEU A 257 -7.19 -10.39 -17.51
N GLY A 258 -8.16 -10.78 -18.34
CA GLY A 258 -8.01 -11.36 -19.68
C GLY A 258 -6.92 -10.72 -20.53
N MET A 259 -5.90 -11.49 -20.89
CA MET A 259 -5.05 -11.12 -22.02
C MET A 259 -5.93 -10.96 -23.26
N ASN A 260 -5.62 -10.00 -24.14
CA ASN A 260 -6.36 -9.85 -25.39
C ASN A 260 -6.23 -11.14 -26.22
N THR A 261 -7.37 -11.70 -26.67
CA THR A 261 -7.45 -12.93 -27.48
C THR A 261 -6.54 -12.90 -28.71
N GLU A 262 -6.30 -11.70 -29.27
CA GLU A 262 -5.37 -11.52 -30.39
C GLU A 262 -3.90 -11.72 -29.97
N VAL A 263 -3.52 -11.22 -28.80
CA VAL A 263 -2.16 -11.34 -28.25
C VAL A 263 -1.89 -12.79 -27.86
N THR A 264 -2.83 -13.45 -27.18
CA THR A 264 -2.67 -14.85 -26.77
C THR A 264 -2.54 -15.78 -27.98
N ALA A 265 -3.42 -15.64 -28.97
CA ALA A 265 -3.35 -16.44 -30.19
C ALA A 265 -2.07 -16.21 -31.01
N TYR A 266 -1.49 -14.99 -30.95
CA TYR A 266 -0.20 -14.71 -31.55
C TYR A 266 0.96 -15.34 -30.76
N MET A 267 0.92 -15.26 -29.43
CA MET A 267 1.90 -15.89 -28.55
C MET A 267 1.93 -17.41 -28.72
N ASP A 268 0.77 -18.08 -28.82
CA ASP A 268 0.71 -19.52 -29.07
C ASP A 268 1.42 -19.91 -30.37
N LYS A 269 1.20 -19.14 -31.44
CA LYS A 269 1.90 -19.35 -32.72
C LYS A 269 3.39 -19.12 -32.59
N MET A 270 3.78 -18.03 -31.92
CA MET A 270 5.17 -17.66 -31.67
C MET A 270 5.92 -18.77 -30.91
N PHE A 271 5.34 -19.25 -29.80
CA PHE A 271 5.91 -20.32 -28.97
C PHE A 271 5.92 -21.66 -29.70
N HIS A 272 4.87 -22.01 -30.45
CA HIS A 272 4.85 -23.24 -31.24
C HIS A 272 6.05 -23.36 -32.20
N TYR A 273 6.41 -22.26 -32.89
CA TYR A 273 7.59 -22.26 -33.77
C TYR A 273 8.92 -22.28 -33.01
N TYR A 274 8.96 -21.60 -31.86
CA TYR A 274 10.14 -21.59 -31.00
C TYR A 274 10.44 -22.97 -30.43
N GLU A 275 9.46 -23.65 -29.85
CA GLU A 275 9.61 -25.01 -29.31
C GLU A 275 10.04 -26.01 -30.37
N LYS A 276 9.42 -25.96 -31.56
CA LYS A 276 9.78 -26.83 -32.68
C LYS A 276 11.23 -26.63 -33.13
N THR A 277 11.72 -25.39 -33.07
CA THR A 277 13.11 -25.06 -33.40
C THR A 277 14.06 -25.50 -32.28
N ARG A 278 13.66 -25.33 -31.02
CA ARG A 278 14.39 -25.77 -29.82
C ARG A 278 14.58 -27.28 -29.79
N LEU A 279 13.52 -28.05 -30.02
CA LEU A 279 13.54 -29.51 -30.06
C LEU A 279 14.45 -30.04 -31.17
N LYS A 280 14.34 -29.49 -32.39
CA LYS A 280 15.24 -29.85 -33.50
C LYS A 280 16.71 -29.55 -33.21
N ASN A 281 17.00 -28.46 -32.50
CA ASN A 281 18.36 -28.10 -32.12
C ASN A 281 18.91 -28.96 -30.97
N LYS A 282 18.04 -29.47 -30.09
CA LYS A 282 18.39 -30.43 -29.04
C LYS A 282 18.74 -31.80 -29.65
N GLU A 283 17.90 -32.31 -30.56
CA GLU A 283 18.16 -33.55 -31.30
C GLU A 283 19.48 -33.50 -32.10
N ARG A 284 19.80 -32.35 -32.72
CA ARG A 284 21.06 -32.14 -33.45
C ARG A 284 22.31 -32.02 -32.57
N LYS A 285 22.18 -31.75 -31.27
CA LYS A 285 23.30 -31.70 -30.32
C LYS A 285 23.54 -33.05 -29.64
N GLU A 286 22.56 -33.94 -29.67
CA GLU A 286 22.63 -35.31 -29.12
C GLU A 286 23.02 -36.36 -30.19
N THR A 287 23.17 -35.96 -31.46
CA THR A 287 23.67 -36.79 -32.58
C THR A 287 25.09 -36.38 -32.97
#